data_AF-A0A7C4HAJ3-F1
#
_entry.id   AF-A0A7C4HAJ3-F1
#
_cell.length_a   1.000
_cell.length_b   1.000
_cell.length_c   1.000
_cell.angle_alpha   90.00
_cell.angle_beta   90.00
_cell.angle_gamma   90.00
#
_symmetry.space_group_name_H-M   'P 1'
#
loop_
_entity.id
_entity.type
_entity.pdbx_description
1 polymer ?
#
loop_
_entity_poly.entity_id
_entity_poly.type
_entity_poly.pdbx_seq_one_letter_code
_entity_poly.pdbx_strand_id
1 'polypeptide(L)'
;MDLVSVVVKAGSPLFIGLGKVRRGVHYSRNHLPSWMVRGAVGAAILSEFCDFLEGKDREVTCSSCHKADGCLYNEFSRTNPVFSDATPIHEECGVAAVPAPSFAFKCKKCGWHGSLLDKFIDALKSGKELWRANIACPMMQEQRCGLVSLEPAEGWLCPKCGESVPVESLRVAMTAINRARGIAEEGMLFS
;
A
#
# COMPACT_ATOMS: atom_id res chain seq x y z
N MET A 1 -16.21 -13.99 -13.84
CA MET A 1 -14.97 -13.18 -13.90
C MET A 1 -14.05 -13.80 -12.88
N ASP A 2 -13.03 -14.50 -13.35
CA ASP A 2 -12.19 -15.31 -12.47
C ASP A 2 -11.12 -14.41 -11.86
N LEU A 3 -11.12 -14.33 -10.53
CA LEU A 3 -10.15 -13.57 -9.77
C LEU A 3 -8.97 -14.49 -9.45
N VAL A 4 -7.79 -14.11 -9.95
CA VAL A 4 -6.53 -14.78 -9.60
C VAL A 4 -5.87 -14.00 -8.47
N SER A 5 -5.68 -14.66 -7.32
CA SER A 5 -4.90 -14.10 -6.22
C SER A 5 -3.43 -14.45 -6.39
N VAL A 6 -2.56 -13.46 -6.27
CA VAL A 6 -1.11 -13.64 -6.33
C VAL A 6 -0.51 -13.08 -5.04
N VAL A 7 0.26 -13.92 -4.36
CA VAL A 7 1.00 -13.54 -3.15
C VAL A 7 2.45 -13.28 -3.52
N VAL A 8 2.94 -12.09 -3.21
CA VAL A 8 4.32 -11.69 -3.50
C VAL A 8 5.04 -11.43 -2.18
N LYS A 9 6.21 -12.06 -2.00
CA LYS A 9 7.10 -11.82 -0.87
C LYS A 9 8.24 -10.91 -1.30
N ALA A 10 8.36 -9.74 -0.69
CA ALA A 10 9.50 -8.86 -0.91
C ALA A 10 10.74 -9.42 -0.21
N GLY A 11 11.86 -9.56 -0.93
CA GLY A 11 13.14 -9.99 -0.36
C GLY A 11 13.92 -8.86 0.34
N SER A 12 13.50 -7.61 0.12
CA SER A 12 14.08 -6.40 0.71
C SER A 12 13.00 -5.35 0.92
N PRO A 13 13.23 -4.32 1.77
CA PRO A 13 12.33 -3.17 1.85
C PRO A 13 12.11 -2.54 0.47
N LEU A 14 10.86 -2.14 0.19
CA LEU A 14 10.48 -1.50 -1.06
C LEU A 14 10.27 0.00 -0.84
N PHE A 15 10.80 0.83 -1.75
CA PHE A 15 10.48 2.24 -1.82
C PHE A 15 9.43 2.49 -2.91
N ILE A 16 8.23 2.87 -2.49
CA ILE A 16 7.07 3.11 -3.36
C ILE A 16 6.77 4.61 -3.29
N GLY A 17 7.32 5.40 -4.21
CA GLY A 17 7.27 6.86 -4.13
C GLY A 17 5.87 7.43 -3.89
N LEU A 18 5.72 8.24 -2.82
CA LEU A 18 4.49 8.96 -2.51
C LEU A 18 4.43 10.35 -3.19
N GLY A 19 5.54 10.81 -3.79
CA GLY A 19 5.68 12.17 -4.32
C GLY A 19 5.74 13.25 -3.25
N LYS A 20 5.72 12.87 -1.97
CA LYS A 20 5.81 13.78 -0.82
C LYS A 20 7.26 13.86 -0.34
N VAL A 21 7.77 15.08 -0.23
CA VAL A 21 9.10 15.38 0.32
C VAL A 21 8.95 16.39 1.45
N ARG A 22 9.54 16.10 2.62
CA ARG A 22 9.57 17.04 3.76
C ARG A 22 10.97 17.06 4.36
N ARG A 23 11.62 18.22 4.36
CA ARG A 23 12.98 18.39 4.93
C ARG A 23 13.99 17.37 4.39
N GLY A 24 13.97 17.11 3.07
CA GLY A 24 14.85 16.14 2.42
C GLY A 24 14.50 14.66 2.66
N VAL A 25 13.37 14.38 3.34
CA VAL A 25 12.86 13.02 3.53
C VAL A 25 11.80 12.72 2.46
N HIS A 26 12.03 11.69 1.67
CA HIS A 26 11.13 11.15 0.66
C HIS A 26 10.24 10.08 1.28
N TYR A 27 8.93 10.27 1.19
CA TYR A 27 7.99 9.33 1.79
C TYR A 27 7.60 8.22 0.80
N SER A 28 7.44 7.02 1.35
CA SER A 28 6.93 5.85 0.64
C SER A 28 5.46 5.59 0.96
N ARG A 29 4.72 5.02 0.02
CA ARG A 29 3.45 4.35 0.27
C ARG A 29 3.69 3.05 1.02
N ASN A 30 2.66 2.61 1.75
CA ASN A 30 2.62 1.36 2.51
C ASN A 30 1.90 0.22 1.75
N HIS A 31 1.71 0.37 0.44
CA HIS A 31 1.10 -0.61 -0.46
C HIS A 31 1.59 -0.36 -1.89
N LEU A 32 1.51 -1.38 -2.75
CA LEU A 32 1.79 -1.24 -4.17
C LEU A 32 0.49 -0.91 -4.90
N PRO A 33 0.36 0.27 -5.51
CA PRO A 33 -0.83 0.60 -6.25
C PRO A 33 -0.91 -0.23 -7.55
N SER A 34 -2.13 -0.53 -7.97
CA SER A 34 -2.47 -1.32 -9.16
C SER A 34 -1.72 -0.90 -10.43
N TRP A 35 -1.59 0.40 -10.68
CA TRP A 35 -0.84 0.92 -11.84
C TRP A 35 0.65 0.57 -11.80
N MET A 36 1.24 0.49 -10.60
CA MET A 36 2.64 0.11 -10.43
C MET A 36 2.82 -1.39 -10.65
N VAL A 37 1.90 -2.21 -10.11
CA VAL A 37 1.87 -3.65 -10.37
C VAL A 37 1.75 -3.93 -11.87
N ARG A 38 0.81 -3.26 -12.53
CA ARG A 38 0.63 -3.35 -13.99
C ARG A 38 1.90 -2.96 -14.74
N GLY A 39 2.52 -1.84 -14.36
CA GLY A 39 3.77 -1.38 -14.97
C GLY A 39 4.91 -2.37 -14.81
N ALA A 40 5.06 -2.97 -13.63
CA ALA A 40 6.07 -3.98 -13.35
C ALA A 40 5.83 -5.27 -14.16
N VAL A 41 4.59 -5.76 -14.24
CA VAL A 41 4.22 -6.92 -15.08
C VAL A 41 4.49 -6.62 -16.56
N GLY A 42 4.06 -5.45 -17.04
CA GLY A 42 4.31 -5.04 -18.42
C GLY A 42 5.81 -4.95 -18.74
N ALA A 43 6.60 -4.38 -17.84
CA ALA A 43 8.06 -4.29 -17.99
C ALA A 43 8.72 -5.68 -18.00
N ALA A 44 8.26 -6.62 -17.17
CA ALA A 44 8.76 -8.00 -17.15
C ALA A 44 8.41 -8.75 -18.44
N ILE A 45 7.19 -8.59 -18.96
CA ILE A 45 6.80 -9.17 -20.25
C ILE A 45 7.65 -8.59 -21.37
N LEU A 46 7.91 -7.28 -21.36
CA LEU A 46 8.79 -6.64 -22.34
C LEU A 46 10.21 -7.19 -22.24
N SER A 47 10.78 -7.31 -21.05
CA SER A 47 12.16 -7.76 -20.89
C SER A 47 12.37 -9.22 -21.30
N GLU A 48 11.36 -10.07 -21.08
CA GLU A 48 11.46 -11.51 -21.36
C GLU A 48 11.14 -11.85 -22.81
N PHE A 49 10.15 -11.19 -23.41
CA PHE A 49 9.59 -11.58 -24.71
C PHE A 49 9.90 -10.61 -25.85
N CYS A 50 10.48 -9.44 -25.56
CA CYS A 50 10.82 -8.45 -26.57
C CYS A 50 12.33 -8.38 -26.78
N ASP A 51 12.79 -8.79 -27.96
CA ASP A 51 14.20 -8.68 -28.40
C ASP A 51 14.68 -7.22 -28.54
N PHE A 52 13.78 -6.25 -28.34
CA PHE A 52 14.00 -4.83 -28.58
C PHE A 52 15.05 -4.20 -27.63
N LEU A 53 15.37 -4.85 -26.51
CA LEU A 53 16.37 -4.34 -25.56
C LEU A 53 17.82 -4.37 -26.07
N GLU A 54 18.10 -5.00 -27.21
CA GLU A 54 19.42 -4.97 -27.84
C GLU A 54 19.63 -3.75 -28.77
N GLY A 55 18.58 -2.97 -29.08
CA GLY A 55 18.60 -1.87 -30.05
C GLY A 55 18.55 -0.47 -29.43
N LYS A 56 19.25 0.50 -30.03
CA LYS A 56 19.45 1.88 -29.54
C LYS A 56 18.22 2.81 -29.55
N ASP A 57 17.04 2.34 -29.92
CA ASP A 57 15.84 3.18 -30.04
C ASP A 57 14.91 2.96 -28.85
N ARG A 58 14.58 4.05 -28.13
CA ARG A 58 13.91 4.01 -26.81
C ARG A 58 12.38 4.03 -26.87
N GLU A 59 11.78 3.88 -28.05
CA GLU A 59 10.31 3.89 -28.21
C GLU A 59 9.80 2.49 -28.54
N VAL A 60 9.19 1.83 -27.54
CA VAL A 60 8.52 0.53 -27.70
C VAL A 60 7.24 0.74 -28.51
N THR A 61 7.36 0.75 -29.83
CA THR A 61 6.22 0.77 -30.75
C THR A 61 6.04 -0.62 -31.36
N CYS A 62 5.12 -1.42 -30.79
CA CYS A 62 4.75 -2.73 -31.35
C CYS A 62 4.09 -2.64 -32.75
N SER A 63 3.75 -1.44 -33.23
CA SER A 63 3.16 -1.21 -34.56
C SER A 63 4.10 -1.59 -35.72
N SER A 64 5.41 -1.59 -35.50
CA SER A 64 6.42 -1.98 -36.50
C SER A 64 7.13 -3.30 -36.16
N CYS A 65 6.66 -4.01 -35.12
CA CYS A 65 7.26 -5.27 -34.70
C CYS A 65 6.87 -6.42 -35.64
N HIS A 66 7.86 -7.10 -36.21
CA HIS A 66 7.65 -8.28 -37.06
C HIS A 66 7.01 -9.48 -36.32
N LYS A 67 6.94 -9.43 -34.97
CA LYS A 67 6.28 -10.41 -34.09
C LYS A 67 4.99 -9.87 -33.47
N ALA A 68 4.38 -8.81 -34.02
CA ALA A 68 3.21 -8.16 -33.43
C ALA A 68 2.02 -9.12 -33.21
N ASP A 69 1.86 -10.10 -34.11
CA ASP A 69 0.90 -11.20 -33.98
C ASP A 69 1.49 -12.29 -33.07
N GLY A 70 0.82 -12.55 -31.94
CA GLY A 70 1.30 -13.48 -30.90
C GLY A 70 2.25 -12.86 -29.86
N CYS A 71 2.51 -11.55 -29.92
CA CYS A 71 3.28 -10.85 -28.90
C CYS A 71 2.48 -10.73 -27.60
N LEU A 72 2.97 -11.36 -26.53
CA LEU A 72 2.33 -11.33 -25.21
C LEU A 72 2.17 -9.91 -24.65
N TYR A 73 3.09 -8.99 -24.95
CA TYR A 73 2.95 -7.58 -24.52
C TYR A 73 1.81 -6.84 -25.23
N ASN A 74 1.64 -7.08 -26.54
CA ASN A 74 0.55 -6.51 -27.31
C ASN A 74 -0.79 -7.09 -26.84
N GLU A 75 -0.86 -8.39 -26.57
CA GLU A 75 -2.03 -9.03 -25.97
C GLU A 75 -2.34 -8.48 -24.58
N PHE A 76 -1.34 -8.35 -23.71
CA PHE A 76 -1.48 -7.72 -22.39
C PHE A 76 -2.03 -6.29 -22.48
N SER A 77 -1.53 -5.51 -23.44
CA SER A 77 -1.97 -4.13 -23.66
C SER A 77 -3.40 -4.07 -24.20
N ARG A 78 -3.77 -4.95 -25.12
CA ARG A 78 -5.12 -5.04 -25.72
C ARG A 78 -6.17 -5.57 -24.76
N THR A 79 -5.85 -6.65 -24.03
CA THR A 79 -6.73 -7.26 -23.03
C THR A 79 -6.96 -6.35 -21.83
N ASN A 80 -6.00 -5.45 -21.55
CA ASN A 80 -6.09 -4.44 -20.49
C ASN A 80 -6.52 -5.06 -19.14
N PRO A 81 -5.76 -6.04 -18.63
CA PRO A 81 -6.13 -6.74 -17.41
C PRO A 81 -6.23 -5.77 -16.22
N VAL A 82 -7.23 -6.00 -15.39
CA VAL A 82 -7.50 -5.19 -14.20
C VAL A 82 -6.66 -5.74 -13.04
N PHE A 83 -5.86 -4.87 -12.44
CA PHE A 83 -5.10 -5.17 -11.24
C PHE A 83 -5.71 -4.46 -10.04
N SER A 84 -5.82 -5.15 -8.92
CA SER A 84 -6.07 -4.50 -7.63
C SER A 84 -4.76 -3.95 -7.05
N ASP A 85 -4.87 -3.05 -6.09
CA ASP A 85 -3.72 -2.68 -5.27
C ASP A 85 -3.22 -3.93 -4.51
N ALA A 86 -1.90 -4.06 -4.35
CA ALA A 86 -1.33 -5.12 -3.53
C ALA A 86 -1.30 -4.66 -2.08
N THR A 87 -2.06 -5.36 -1.24
CA THR A 87 -2.24 -5.07 0.18
C THR A 87 -1.48 -6.09 1.03
N PRO A 88 -1.11 -5.75 2.28
CA PRO A 88 -0.40 -6.70 3.13
C PRO A 88 -1.31 -7.88 3.49
N ILE A 89 -0.71 -9.03 3.80
CA ILE A 89 -1.44 -10.22 4.24
C ILE A 89 -1.35 -10.29 5.76
N HIS A 90 -2.48 -10.58 6.42
CA HIS A 90 -2.45 -10.92 7.85
C HIS A 90 -1.86 -12.32 8.00
N GLU A 91 -0.67 -12.42 8.60
CA GLU A 91 0.10 -13.66 8.65
C GLU A 91 -0.66 -14.83 9.28
N GLU A 92 -1.44 -14.56 10.34
CA GLU A 92 -2.19 -15.61 11.04
C GLU A 92 -3.42 -16.07 10.26
N CYS A 93 -4.16 -15.15 9.64
CA CYS A 93 -5.37 -15.50 8.90
C CYS A 93 -5.11 -15.92 7.44
N GLY A 94 -3.95 -15.56 6.87
CA GLY A 94 -3.61 -15.80 5.47
C GLY A 94 -4.45 -15.01 4.47
N VAL A 95 -5.13 -13.95 4.91
CA VAL A 95 -6.04 -13.14 4.07
C VAL A 95 -5.44 -11.77 3.77
N ALA A 96 -5.72 -11.26 2.57
CA ALA A 96 -5.36 -9.91 2.18
C ALA A 96 -6.08 -8.89 3.08
N ALA A 97 -5.32 -7.94 3.61
CA ALA A 97 -5.86 -6.88 4.42
C ALA A 97 -6.60 -5.85 3.55
N VAL A 98 -7.54 -5.15 4.16
CA VAL A 98 -8.27 -4.03 3.55
C VAL A 98 -7.86 -2.73 4.21
N PRO A 99 -7.96 -1.58 3.51
CA PRO A 99 -7.74 -0.29 4.16
C PRO A 99 -8.67 -0.15 5.35
N ALA A 100 -8.15 0.35 6.47
CA ALA A 100 -8.98 0.60 7.64
C ALA A 100 -10.15 1.53 7.25
N PRO A 101 -11.41 1.10 7.41
CA PRO A 101 -12.54 1.95 7.11
C PRO A 101 -12.62 3.11 8.10
N SER A 102 -13.28 4.20 7.71
CA SER A 102 -13.41 5.42 8.54
C SER A 102 -14.09 5.19 9.90
N PHE A 103 -14.82 4.09 10.04
CA PHE A 103 -15.50 3.67 11.27
C PHE A 103 -14.73 2.62 12.08
N ALA A 104 -13.49 2.28 11.68
CA ALA A 104 -12.58 1.51 12.50
C ALA A 104 -11.79 2.43 13.44
N PHE A 105 -11.71 2.05 14.71
CA PHE A 105 -11.06 2.84 15.75
C PHE A 105 -10.06 2.01 16.53
N LYS A 106 -9.08 2.71 17.08
CA LYS A 106 -8.17 2.19 18.09
C LYS A 106 -8.22 3.01 19.37
N CYS A 107 -8.07 2.37 20.52
CA CYS A 107 -7.95 3.05 21.80
C CYS A 107 -6.49 3.38 22.12
N LYS A 108 -6.17 4.66 22.29
CA LYS A 108 -4.85 5.17 22.69
C LYS A 108 -4.36 4.64 24.05
N LYS A 109 -5.28 4.19 24.92
CA LYS A 109 -4.95 3.72 26.28
C LYS A 109 -4.77 2.21 26.36
N CYS A 110 -5.76 1.44 25.93
CA CYS A 110 -5.75 -0.03 26.08
C CYS A 110 -5.35 -0.78 24.81
N GLY A 111 -5.18 -0.10 23.68
CA GLY A 111 -4.86 -0.75 22.41
C GLY A 111 -6.00 -1.54 21.78
N TRP A 112 -7.22 -1.47 22.32
CA TRP A 112 -8.40 -2.09 21.70
C TRP A 112 -8.57 -1.59 20.26
N HIS A 113 -8.85 -2.51 19.34
CA HIS A 113 -9.17 -2.23 17.94
C HIS A 113 -10.53 -2.81 17.59
N GLY A 114 -11.32 -2.06 16.82
CA GLY A 114 -12.57 -2.59 16.30
C GLY A 114 -13.39 -1.57 15.51
N SER A 115 -14.46 -2.06 14.90
CA SER A 115 -15.44 -1.25 14.19
C SER A 115 -16.48 -0.70 15.16
N LEU A 116 -16.86 0.56 15.01
CA LEU A 116 -18.03 1.14 15.67
C LEU A 116 -19.25 1.22 14.75
N LEU A 117 -19.21 0.60 13.56
CA LEU A 117 -20.26 0.70 12.54
C LEU A 117 -21.66 0.38 13.08
N ASP A 118 -21.80 -0.70 13.86
CA ASP A 118 -23.10 -1.09 14.42
C ASP A 118 -23.65 -0.01 15.36
N LYS A 119 -22.78 0.57 16.20
CA LYS A 119 -23.15 1.69 17.08
C LYS A 119 -23.53 2.94 16.29
N PHE A 120 -22.86 3.21 15.17
CA PHE A 120 -23.23 4.28 14.25
C PHE A 120 -24.61 4.05 13.64
N ILE A 121 -24.87 2.84 13.14
CA ILE A 121 -26.16 2.46 12.54
C ILE A 121 -27.28 2.60 13.58
N ASP A 122 -27.06 2.13 14.81
CA ASP A 122 -28.04 2.23 15.89
C ASP A 122 -28.29 3.67 16.35
N ALA A 123 -27.23 4.50 16.41
CA ALA A 123 -27.36 5.92 16.71
C ALA A 123 -28.17 6.66 15.63
N LEU A 124 -27.90 6.36 14.35
CA LEU A 124 -28.66 6.90 13.21
C LEU A 124 -30.14 6.52 13.28
N LYS A 125 -30.45 5.24 13.58
CA LYS A 125 -31.83 4.74 13.69
C LYS A 125 -32.58 5.33 14.89
N SER A 126 -31.89 5.55 16.01
CA SER A 126 -32.51 5.99 17.26
C SER A 126 -32.60 7.51 17.41
N GLY A 127 -32.08 8.30 16.47
CA GLY A 127 -32.06 9.76 16.53
C GLY A 127 -31.23 10.32 17.69
N LYS A 128 -30.42 9.49 18.36
CA LYS A 128 -29.54 9.92 19.45
C LYS A 128 -28.30 10.58 18.89
N GLU A 129 -27.78 11.56 19.63
CA GLU A 129 -26.64 12.37 19.17
C GLU A 129 -25.40 11.51 18.91
N LEU A 130 -25.02 11.40 17.63
CA LEU A 130 -23.89 10.64 17.10
C LEU A 130 -22.57 10.93 17.83
N TRP A 131 -22.41 12.13 18.40
CA TRP A 131 -21.18 12.50 19.09
C TRP A 131 -20.90 11.59 20.29
N ARG A 132 -21.90 11.11 21.04
CA ARG A 132 -21.65 10.23 22.21
C ARG A 132 -21.11 8.85 21.82
N ALA A 133 -21.47 8.35 20.63
CA ALA A 133 -21.02 7.04 20.15
C ALA A 133 -19.52 7.03 19.76
N ASN A 134 -18.96 8.20 19.45
CA ASN A 134 -17.66 8.30 18.74
C ASN A 134 -16.44 8.42 19.65
N ILE A 135 -16.63 8.49 20.96
CA ILE A 135 -15.56 8.98 21.84
C ILE A 135 -15.22 7.99 22.96
N ALA A 136 -16.17 7.14 23.34
CA ALA A 136 -16.03 6.17 24.42
C ALA A 136 -15.49 4.82 23.95
N CYS A 137 -14.35 4.40 24.50
CA CYS A 137 -13.83 3.04 24.30
C CYS A 137 -14.82 1.99 24.85
N PRO A 138 -15.12 0.89 24.12
CA PRO A 138 -15.98 -0.17 24.66
C PRO A 138 -15.47 -0.76 25.98
N MET A 139 -14.14 -0.77 26.20
CA MET A 139 -13.48 -1.28 27.40
C MET A 139 -13.39 -0.25 28.55
N MET A 140 -14.20 0.82 28.53
CA MET A 140 -14.15 1.89 29.56
C MET A 140 -14.30 1.37 30.99
N GLN A 141 -15.16 0.36 31.21
CA GLN A 141 -15.44 -0.18 32.54
C GLN A 141 -14.28 -1.03 33.09
N GLU A 142 -13.55 -1.73 32.22
CA GLU A 142 -12.50 -2.67 32.64
C GLU A 142 -11.13 -2.02 32.78
N GLN A 143 -10.81 -1.04 31.92
CA GLN A 143 -9.44 -0.50 31.80
C GLN A 143 -9.31 1.00 32.11
N ARG A 144 -10.32 1.63 32.73
CA ARG A 144 -10.35 3.09 33.00
C ARG A 144 -10.02 3.92 31.75
N CYS A 145 -10.51 3.47 30.60
CA CYS A 145 -10.41 4.21 29.36
C CYS A 145 -11.33 5.44 29.45
N GLY A 146 -10.89 6.58 28.91
CA GLY A 146 -11.65 7.83 28.98
C GLY A 146 -12.60 8.00 27.80
N LEU A 147 -13.50 8.96 27.92
CA LEU A 147 -14.40 9.42 26.86
C LEU A 147 -13.67 10.01 25.65
N VAL A 148 -12.34 10.16 25.60
CA VAL A 148 -11.61 10.71 24.44
C VAL A 148 -10.41 9.83 24.07
N SER A 149 -10.57 8.52 24.29
CA SER A 149 -9.48 7.56 24.12
C SER A 149 -9.45 6.91 22.74
N LEU A 150 -10.49 7.07 21.93
CA LEU A 150 -10.55 6.52 20.59
C LEU A 150 -9.94 7.48 19.54
N GLU A 151 -9.21 6.91 18.60
CA GLU A 151 -8.78 7.57 17.38
C GLU A 151 -9.07 6.66 16.17
N PRO A 152 -9.24 7.22 14.96
CA PRO A 152 -9.35 6.41 13.76
C PRO A 152 -8.20 5.40 13.67
N ALA A 153 -8.53 4.16 13.33
CA ALA A 153 -7.52 3.18 12.97
C ALA A 153 -6.93 3.62 11.62
N GLU A 154 -5.60 3.72 11.57
CA GLU A 154 -4.88 4.01 10.33
C GLU A 154 -4.29 2.70 9.76
N GLY A 155 -4.03 2.68 8.46
CA GLY A 155 -3.37 1.56 7.80
C GLY A 155 -4.34 0.47 7.35
N TRP A 156 -4.08 -0.78 7.75
CA TRP A 156 -4.69 -1.97 7.19
C TRP A 156 -5.32 -2.83 8.29
N LEU A 157 -6.45 -3.48 7.97
CA LEU A 157 -7.14 -4.40 8.86
C LEU A 157 -7.37 -5.75 8.19
N CYS A 158 -7.28 -6.82 8.98
CA CYS A 158 -7.68 -8.15 8.55
C CYS A 158 -9.22 -8.22 8.49
N PRO A 159 -9.84 -8.51 7.33
CA PRO A 159 -11.28 -8.61 7.23
C PRO A 159 -11.88 -9.81 8.01
N LYS A 160 -11.04 -10.79 8.39
CA LYS A 160 -11.49 -12.00 9.09
C LYS A 160 -11.52 -11.84 10.61
N CYS A 161 -10.45 -11.33 11.22
CA CYS A 161 -10.35 -11.15 12.67
C CYS A 161 -10.49 -9.69 13.14
N GLY A 162 -10.44 -8.71 12.23
CA GLY A 162 -10.55 -7.29 12.56
C GLY A 162 -9.26 -6.66 13.12
N GLU A 163 -8.19 -7.44 13.27
CA GLU A 163 -6.91 -6.95 13.79
C GLU A 163 -6.18 -6.05 12.79
N SER A 164 -5.34 -5.16 13.31
CA SER A 164 -4.47 -4.34 12.47
C SER A 164 -3.35 -5.17 11.86
N VAL A 165 -3.12 -4.95 10.56
CA VAL A 165 -2.02 -5.56 9.83
C VAL A 165 -0.91 -4.51 9.70
N PRO A 166 0.17 -4.63 10.49
CA PRO A 166 1.25 -3.66 10.47
C PRO A 166 1.99 -3.72 9.12
N VAL A 167 2.36 -2.57 8.60
CA VAL A 167 3.33 -2.45 7.52
C VAL A 167 4.56 -1.78 8.10
N GLU A 168 5.64 -2.54 8.20
CA GLU A 168 6.89 -2.02 8.73
C GLU A 168 7.44 -0.93 7.80
N SER A 169 7.93 0.15 8.41
CA SER A 169 8.56 1.25 7.69
C SER A 169 9.98 1.43 8.22
N LEU A 170 10.92 1.57 7.29
CA LEU A 170 12.32 1.81 7.58
C LEU A 170 12.70 3.19 7.04
N ARG A 171 13.46 3.95 7.84
CA ARG A 171 14.11 5.17 7.36
C ARG A 171 15.51 4.82 6.88
N VAL A 172 15.80 5.11 5.61
CA VAL A 172 17.11 4.87 5.01
C VAL A 172 17.72 6.21 4.63
N ALA A 173 18.88 6.52 5.19
CA ALA A 173 19.66 7.70 4.78
C ALA A 173 20.70 7.27 3.75
N MET A 174 20.79 8.03 2.65
CA MET A 174 21.72 7.78 1.56
C MET A 174 22.47 9.07 1.24
N THR A 175 23.75 8.94 0.89
CA THR A 175 24.55 10.07 0.38
C THR A 175 25.35 9.66 -0.84
N ALA A 176 25.55 10.61 -1.76
CA ALA A 176 26.44 10.39 -2.89
C ALA A 176 27.90 10.57 -2.45
N ILE A 177 28.79 9.73 -2.96
CA ILE A 177 30.24 9.85 -2.73
C ILE A 177 30.90 10.44 -3.97
N ASN A 178 31.64 11.52 -3.79
CA ASN A 178 32.49 12.09 -4.84
C ASN A 178 33.68 11.15 -5.08
N ARG A 179 33.73 10.49 -6.24
CA ARG A 179 34.79 9.52 -6.54
C ARG A 179 36.20 10.13 -6.63
N ALA A 180 36.33 11.38 -7.05
CA ALA A 180 37.63 12.03 -7.18
C ALA A 180 38.22 12.43 -5.81
N ARG A 181 37.35 12.78 -4.85
CA ARG A 181 37.75 13.24 -3.52
C ARG A 181 37.62 12.18 -2.43
N GLY A 182 36.89 11.09 -2.68
CA GLY A 182 36.64 10.03 -1.70
C GLY A 182 35.77 10.46 -0.51
N ILE A 183 35.06 11.58 -0.62
CA ILE A 183 34.23 12.16 0.44
C ILE A 183 32.77 12.27 0.00
N ALA A 184 31.86 12.48 0.95
CA ALA A 184 30.46 12.77 0.66
C ALA A 184 30.33 14.04 -0.21
N GLU A 185 29.44 13.99 -1.20
CA GLU A 185 29.14 15.14 -2.05
C GLU A 185 28.22 16.12 -1.30
N GLU A 186 28.58 17.40 -1.35
CA GLU A 186 27.79 18.44 -0.69
C GLU A 186 26.40 18.57 -1.31
N GLY A 187 25.38 18.73 -0.46
CA GLY A 187 23.98 18.85 -0.90
C GLY A 187 23.32 17.54 -1.35
N MET A 188 24.04 16.41 -1.34
CA MET A 188 23.55 15.10 -1.80
C MET A 188 23.28 14.16 -0.62
N LEU A 189 22.50 14.61 0.35
CA LEU A 189 21.98 13.78 1.45
C LEU A 189 20.47 13.58 1.27
N PHE A 190 20.06 12.32 1.16
CA PHE A 190 18.69 11.90 0.94
C PHE A 190 18.25 10.98 2.06
N SER A 191 16.96 11.02 2.41
CA SER A 191 16.39 10.17 3.46
C SER A 191 14.97 9.75 3.13
#